data_AF-A0AAZ3R9W7-F1
#
_entry.id   AF-A0AAZ3R9W7-F1
#
_cell.length_a   1.000
_cell.length_b   1.000
_cell.length_c   1.000
_cell.angle_alpha   90.00
_cell.angle_beta   90.00
_cell.angle_gamma   90.00
#
_symmetry.space_group_name_H-M   'P 1'
#
loop_
_entity.id
_entity.type
_entity.pdbx_description
1 polymer ?
#
loop_
_entity_poly.entity_id
_entity_poly.type
_entity_poly.pdbx_seq_one_letter_code
_entity_poly.pdbx_strand_id
1 'polypeptide(L)' 'MTARLEFAKRHLKDSQTMSNKILWPDETKIELFCLNAKHHVWGKPGIIPTVKHGGGSIMLWGCF' A
#
# COMPACT_ATOMS: atom_id res chain seq x y z
N MET A 1 9.14 -12.01 15.29
CA MET A 1 8.97 -10.74 16.04
C MET A 1 10.30 -10.15 16.51
N THR A 2 11.34 -10.98 16.72
CA THR A 2 12.66 -10.57 17.22
C THR A 2 13.35 -9.51 16.37
N ALA A 3 13.42 -9.67 15.04
CA ALA A 3 14.07 -8.71 14.15
C ALA A 3 13.43 -7.30 14.17
N ARG A 4 12.09 -7.23 14.21
CA ARG A 4 11.38 -5.93 14.32
C ARG A 4 11.66 -5.25 15.66
N LEU A 5 11.72 -6.04 16.74
CA LEU A 5 12.00 -5.53 18.09
C LEU A 5 13.46 -5.06 18.22
N GLU A 6 14.41 -5.79 17.66
CA GLU A 6 15.84 -5.41 17.64
C GLU A 6 16.09 -4.13 16.85
N PHE A 7 15.45 -4.00 15.67
CA PHE A 7 15.50 -2.79 14.87
C PHE A 7 14.96 -1.58 15.65
N ALA A 8 13.76 -1.72 16.25
CA ALA A 8 13.17 -0.65 17.05
C ALA A 8 14.06 -0.25 18.24
N LYS A 9 14.64 -1.21 18.97
CA LYS A 9 15.56 -0.94 20.08
C LYS A 9 16.83 -0.22 19.63
N ARG A 10 17.38 -0.59 18.47
CA ARG A 10 18.61 -0.01 17.91
C ARG A 10 18.42 1.45 17.48
N HIS A 11 17.28 1.76 16.88
CA HIS A 11 16.98 3.07 16.30
C HIS A 11 16.11 3.98 17.21
N LEU A 12 15.78 3.55 18.44
CA LEU A 12 14.92 4.29 19.37
C LEU A 12 15.46 5.69 19.73
N LYS A 13 16.78 5.84 19.75
CA LYS A 13 17.47 7.08 20.14
C LYS A 13 17.99 7.89 18.94
N ASP A 14 17.70 7.45 17.73
CA ASP A 14 18.16 8.14 16.53
C ASP A 14 17.51 9.52 16.46
N SER A 15 18.30 10.52 16.07
CA SER A 15 17.81 11.89 15.93
C SER A 15 16.97 12.04 14.66
N GLN A 16 16.04 12.99 14.67
CA GLN A 16 15.22 13.33 13.49
C GLN A 16 16.07 13.63 12.24
N THR A 17 17.26 14.19 12.42
CA THR A 17 18.23 14.46 11.35
C THR A 17 18.77 13.21 10.67
N MET A 18 18.78 12.06 11.35
CA MET A 18 19.14 10.77 10.74
C MET A 18 18.00 10.27 9.85
N SER A 19 16.75 10.34 10.32
CA SER A 19 15.58 9.95 9.52
C SER A 19 15.44 10.77 8.24
N ASN A 20 15.76 12.07 8.28
CA ASN A 20 15.70 12.95 7.09
C ASN A 20 16.79 12.66 6.05
N LYS A 21 17.82 11.85 6.39
CA LYS A 21 18.85 11.42 5.44
C LYS A 21 18.53 10.07 4.80
N ILE A 22 17.50 9.38 5.29
CA ILE A 22 17.08 8.08 4.76
C ILE A 22 16.11 8.34 3.62
N LEU A 23 16.44 7.80 2.44
CA LEU A 23 15.52 7.71 1.32
C LEU A 23 14.70 6.42 1.46
N TRP A 24 13.38 6.53 1.47
CA TRP A 24 12.47 5.40 1.69
C TRP A 24 11.86 4.92 0.38
N PRO A 25 12.40 3.86 -0.27
CA PRO A 25 11.78 3.28 -1.45
C PRO A 25 10.60 2.39 -1.06
N ASP A 26 9.53 2.45 -1.84
CA ASP A 26 8.39 1.55 -1.71
C ASP A 26 7.75 1.24 -3.06
N GLU A 27 7.02 0.12 -3.11
CA GLU A 27 6.20 -0.28 -4.24
C GLU A 27 4.73 -0.30 -3.83
N THR A 28 3.90 0.43 -4.56
CA THR A 28 2.46 0.45 -4.33
C THR A 28 1.72 0.05 -5.60
N LYS A 29 0.73 -0.84 -5.43
CA LYS A 29 -0.23 -1.19 -6.48
C LYS A 29 -1.51 -0.38 -6.28
N ILE A 30 -1.88 0.39 -7.29
CA ILE A 30 -3.14 1.16 -7.32
C ILE A 30 -4.11 0.44 -8.25
N GLU A 31 -5.22 -0.05 -7.69
CA GLU A 31 -6.27 -0.73 -8.46
C GLU A 31 -7.28 0.30 -8.98
N LEU A 32 -7.68 0.18 -10.26
CA LEU A 32 -8.62 1.12 -10.87
C LEU A 32 -10.01 1.07 -10.20
N PHE A 33 -10.40 -0.14 -9.79
CA PHE A 33 -11.58 -0.37 -8.97
C PHE A 33 -11.09 -0.98 -7.67
N CYS A 34 -11.14 -0.20 -6.61
CA CYS A 34 -10.69 -0.64 -5.31
C CYS A 34 -11.65 -1.71 -4.77
N LEU A 35 -11.11 -2.79 -4.22
CA LEU A 35 -11.88 -3.91 -3.65
C LEU A 35 -12.97 -3.47 -2.66
N ASN A 36 -12.78 -2.35 -1.95
CA ASN A 36 -13.68 -1.86 -0.92
C ASN A 36 -14.41 -0.55 -1.27
N ALA A 37 -14.22 -0.01 -2.48
CA ALA A 37 -14.94 1.19 -2.91
C ALA A 37 -16.23 0.80 -3.64
N LYS A 38 -17.38 1.33 -3.18
CA LYS A 38 -18.64 1.20 -3.90
C LYS A 38 -18.56 2.04 -5.18
N HIS A 39 -18.25 1.39 -6.29
CA HIS A 39 -18.36 2.01 -7.61
C HIS A 39 -19.78 1.81 -8.16
N HIS A 40 -20.34 2.84 -8.78
CA HIS A 40 -21.59 2.72 -9.54
C HIS A 40 -21.31 1.98 -10.85
N VAL A 41 -21.52 0.67 -10.84
CA VAL A 41 -21.47 -0.18 -12.03
C VAL A 41 -22.89 -0.37 -12.55
N TRP A 42 -23.13 -0.02 -13.82
CA TRP A 42 -24.41 -0.35 -14.48
C TRP A 42 -24.41 -1.83 -14.86
N GLY A 43 -25.38 -2.58 -14.35
CA GLY A 43 -25.57 -3.98 -14.72
C GLY A 43 -26.93 -4.52 -14.30
N LYS A 44 -27.32 -5.64 -14.92
CA LYS A 44 -28.57 -6.35 -14.59
C LYS A 44 -28.52 -6.89 -13.14
N PRO A 45 -29.66 -7.02 -12.45
CA PRO A 45 -29.69 -7.56 -11.10
C PRO A 45 -29.11 -8.98 -11.07
N GLY A 46 -28.08 -9.21 -10.23
CA GLY A 46 -27.40 -10.50 -10.10
C GLY A 46 -25.86 -10.50 -10.07
N ILE A 47 -25.19 -9.35 -9.85
CA ILE A 47 -23.71 -9.28 -9.83
C ILE A 47 -23.16 -9.87 -8.53
N ILE A 48 -22.35 -10.92 -8.65
CA ILE A 48 -21.61 -11.56 -7.54
C ILE A 48 -20.40 -10.68 -7.17
N PRO A 49 -20.13 -10.40 -5.89
CA PRO A 49 -18.95 -9.64 -5.49
C PRO A 49 -17.67 -10.39 -5.89
N THR A 50 -16.77 -9.72 -6.63
CA THR A 50 -15.48 -10.29 -7.04
C THR A 50 -14.32 -9.70 -6.23
N VAL A 51 -13.35 -10.55 -5.87
CA VAL A 51 -12.15 -10.17 -5.12
C VAL A 51 -11.14 -9.38 -5.96
N LYS A 52 -11.22 -9.48 -7.29
CA LYS A 52 -10.41 -8.67 -8.21
C LYS A 52 -11.30 -8.21 -9.36
N HIS A 53 -11.48 -6.90 -9.47
CA HIS A 53 -12.21 -6.34 -10.60
C HIS A 53 -11.31 -6.33 -11.83
N GLY A 54 -11.84 -6.68 -13.01
CA GLY A 54 -11.08 -6.80 -14.26
C GLY A 54 -10.62 -5.48 -14.88
N GLY A 55 -10.75 -4.35 -14.18
CA GLY A 55 -10.38 -3.02 -14.69
C GLY A 55 -8.88 -2.72 -14.68
N GLY A 56 -8.05 -3.68 -14.27
CA GLY A 56 -6.60 -3.54 -14.23
C GLY A 56 -6.09 -2.75 -13.02
N SER A 57 -4.77 -2.58 -12.98
CA SER A 57 -4.06 -1.90 -11.91
C SER A 57 -2.75 -1.32 -12.42
N ILE A 58 -2.31 -0.22 -11.82
CA ILE A 58 -1.00 0.37 -12.07
C ILE A 58 -0.10 0.02 -10.88
N MET A 59 1.14 -0.36 -11.17
CA MET A 59 2.18 -0.57 -10.17
C MET A 59 3.14 0.61 -10.23
N LEU A 60 3.41 1.22 -9.08
CA LEU A 60 4.29 2.36 -8.97
C LEU A 60 5.41 2.04 -8.00
N TRP A 61 6.63 2.46 -8.37
CA TRP A 61 7.78 2.50 -7.49
C TRP A 61 8.11 3.97 -7.22
N GLY A 62 8.37 4.32 -5.97
CA GLY A 62 8.71 5.67 -5.56
C GLY A 62 9.63 5.68 -4.35
N CYS A 63 10.25 6.82 -4.11
CA CYS A 63 11.05 7.03 -2.92
C CYS A 63 10.86 8.44 -2.36
N PHE A 64 10.89 8.57 -1.03
CA PHE A 64 10.64 9.82 -0.29
C PHE A 64 11.71 10.08 0.77
#